data_AF-A0A837HEB9-F1
#
_entry.id   AF-A0A837HEB9-F1
#
_cell.length_a   1.000
_cell.length_b   1.000
_cell.length_c   1.000
_cell.angle_alpha   90.00
_cell.angle_beta   90.00
_cell.angle_gamma   90.00
#
_symmetry.space_group_name_H-M   'P 1'
#
loop_
_entity.id
_entity.type
_entity.pdbx_description
1 polymer ?
#
loop_
_entity_poly.entity_id
_entity_poly.type
_entity_poly.pdbx_seq_one_letter_code
_entity_poly.pdbx_strand_id
1 'polypeptide(L)'
;MQTITFSATKARNQFFDILTWVSMGKTIMIEKDNKLIANISPISKFNKSKGLLKSLDLASIDFIYAKEDNPLRKKGSANFLGKWDK
;
A
#
# COMPACT_ATOMS: atom_id res chain seq x y z
N MET A 1 -6.65 -19.91 -3.37
CA MET A 1 -7.44 -18.82 -3.97
C MET A 1 -8.91 -19.25 -3.88
N GLN A 2 -9.76 -18.54 -3.13
CA GLN A 2 -11.18 -18.92 -2.97
C GLN A 2 -12.00 -18.30 -4.09
N THR A 3 -12.70 -19.16 -4.84
CA THR A 3 -13.56 -18.74 -5.95
C THR A 3 -15.02 -18.83 -5.54
N ILE A 4 -15.80 -17.79 -5.82
CA ILE A 4 -17.24 -17.75 -5.51
C ILE A 4 -18.01 -17.50 -6.80
N THR A 5 -19.08 -18.28 -7.03
CA THR A 5 -19.97 -18.14 -8.18
C THR A 5 -21.22 -17.34 -7.82
N PHE A 6 -21.61 -16.42 -8.71
CA PHE A 6 -22.81 -15.60 -8.58
C PHE A 6 -23.62 -15.60 -9.88
N SER A 7 -24.94 -15.55 -9.76
CA SER A 7 -25.79 -15.26 -10.92
C SER A 7 -25.66 -13.78 -11.32
N ALA A 8 -25.85 -13.47 -12.60
CA ALA A 8 -25.77 -12.10 -13.11
C ALA A 8 -26.73 -11.12 -12.40
N THR A 9 -27.93 -11.58 -12.04
CA THR A 9 -28.91 -10.77 -11.27
C THR A 9 -28.43 -10.51 -9.85
N LYS A 10 -27.89 -11.52 -9.16
CA LYS A 10 -27.34 -11.35 -7.81
C LYS A 10 -26.09 -10.45 -7.82
N ALA A 11 -25.24 -10.60 -8.83
CA ALA A 11 -24.05 -9.79 -8.99
C ALA A 11 -24.36 -8.31 -9.23
N ARG A 12 -25.45 -8.00 -9.94
CA ARG A 12 -25.94 -6.63 -10.12
C ARG A 12 -26.41 -6.01 -8.81
N ASN A 13 -27.16 -6.76 -8.00
CA ASN A 13 -27.75 -6.24 -6.76
C ASN A 13 -26.71 -6.06 -5.65
N GLN A 14 -25.66 -6.91 -5.62
CA GLN A 14 -24.62 -6.91 -4.58
C GLN A 14 -23.26 -6.46 -5.13
N PHE A 15 -23.26 -5.55 -6.09
CA PHE A 15 -22.05 -5.17 -6.83
C PHE A 15 -20.93 -4.64 -5.91
N PHE A 16 -21.27 -3.80 -4.92
CA PHE A 16 -20.27 -3.25 -4.00
C PHE A 16 -19.70 -4.31 -3.06
N ASP A 17 -20.52 -5.23 -2.55
CA ASP A 17 -20.07 -6.34 -1.69
C ASP A 17 -19.09 -7.25 -2.44
N ILE A 18 -19.38 -7.51 -3.72
CA ILE A 18 -18.50 -8.26 -4.64
C ILE A 18 -17.14 -7.59 -4.75
N LEU A 19 -17.10 -6.26 -4.91
CA LEU A 19 -15.83 -5.52 -4.95
C LEU A 19 -15.07 -5.60 -3.62
N THR A 20 -15.77 -5.58 -2.48
CA THR A 20 -15.16 -5.76 -1.16
C THR A 20 -14.54 -7.15 -1.01
N TRP A 21 -15.22 -8.19 -1.48
CA TRP A 21 -14.65 -9.55 -1.44
C TRP A 21 -13.48 -9.74 -2.41
N VAL A 22 -13.54 -9.10 -3.58
CA VAL A 22 -12.43 -9.10 -4.54
C VAL A 22 -11.21 -8.39 -3.96
N SER A 23 -11.37 -7.27 -3.26
CA SER A 23 -10.25 -6.56 -2.62
C SER A 23 -9.59 -7.39 -1.49
N MET A 24 -10.35 -8.26 -0.83
CA MET A 24 -9.84 -9.23 0.14
C MET A 24 -9.12 -10.43 -0.50
N GLY A 25 -8.98 -10.45 -1.83
CA GLY A 25 -8.23 -11.49 -2.54
C GLY A 25 -9.08 -12.65 -3.06
N LYS A 26 -10.42 -12.53 -3.04
CA LYS A 26 -11.32 -13.55 -3.61
C LYS A 26 -11.49 -13.36 -5.11
N THR A 27 -11.74 -14.46 -5.82
CA THR A 27 -12.08 -14.44 -7.25
C THR A 27 -13.56 -14.70 -7.41
N ILE A 28 -14.23 -13.90 -8.23
CA ILE A 28 -15.68 -13.99 -8.40
C ILE A 28 -16.02 -14.31 -9.86
N MET A 29 -16.73 -15.41 -10.06
CA MET A 29 -17.23 -15.82 -11.36
C MET A 29 -18.72 -15.48 -11.47
N ILE A 30 -19.08 -14.78 -12.54
CA ILE A 30 -20.46 -14.36 -12.82
C ILE A 30 -21.03 -15.25 -13.92
N GLU A 31 -22.12 -15.93 -13.62
CA GLU A 31 -22.82 -16.82 -14.53
C GLU A 31 -24.22 -16.28 -14.88
N LYS A 32 -24.66 -16.53 -16.10
CA LYS A 32 -26.03 -16.31 -16.54
C LYS A 32 -26.42 -17.47 -17.45
N ASP A 33 -27.59 -18.04 -17.25
CA ASP A 33 -28.11 -19.13 -18.08
C ASP A 33 -27.11 -20.30 -18.22
N ASN A 34 -26.48 -20.67 -17.10
CA ASN A 34 -25.42 -21.69 -17.00
C ASN A 34 -24.18 -21.45 -17.87
N LYS A 35 -23.96 -20.22 -18.33
CA LYS A 35 -22.75 -19.80 -19.03
C LYS A 35 -22.00 -18.78 -18.19
N LEU A 36 -20.68 -18.96 -18.11
CA LEU A 36 -19.78 -18.02 -17.47
C LEU A 36 -19.64 -16.78 -18.36
N ILE A 37 -20.00 -15.62 -17.81
CA ILE A 37 -19.99 -14.34 -18.54
C ILE A 37 -18.78 -13.50 -18.17
N ALA A 38 -18.41 -13.49 -16.89
CA ALA A 38 -17.33 -12.64 -16.41
C ALA A 38 -16.57 -13.28 -15.24
N ASN A 39 -15.29 -12.94 -15.14
CA ASN A 39 -14.44 -13.30 -14.03
C ASN A 39 -13.82 -12.01 -13.48
N ILE A 40 -14.05 -11.74 -12.19
CA ILE A 40 -13.52 -10.59 -11.48
C ILE A 40 -12.43 -11.10 -10.53
N SER A 41 -11.21 -10.61 -10.74
CA SER A 41 -10.06 -10.96 -9.92
C SER A 41 -9.39 -9.70 -9.36
N PRO A 42 -8.76 -9.79 -8.17
CA PRO A 42 -7.99 -8.69 -7.62
C PRO A 42 -6.86 -8.33 -8.57
N ILE A 43 -6.75 -7.05 -8.90
CA ILE A 43 -5.56 -6.54 -9.58
C ILE A 43 -4.44 -6.51 -8.55
N SER A 44 -3.50 -7.45 -8.63
CA SER A 44 -2.22 -7.30 -7.96
C SER A 44 -1.44 -6.20 -8.67
N LYS A 45 -1.71 -4.94 -8.34
CA LYS A 45 -0.72 -3.89 -8.61
C LYS A 45 0.47 -4.26 -7.74
N PHE A 46 1.48 -4.87 -8.35
CA PHE A 46 2.83 -4.84 -7.80
C PHE A 46 3.09 -3.37 -7.50
N ASN A 47 3.12 -3.05 -6.21
CA ASN A 47 3.48 -1.72 -5.75
C ASN A 47 4.71 -1.32 -6.54
N LYS A 48 4.70 -0.15 -7.18
CA LYS A 48 5.88 0.47 -7.74
C LYS A 48 6.80 0.91 -6.59
N SER A 49 7.18 -0.03 -5.73
CA SER A 49 8.21 0.11 -4.71
C SER A 49 9.54 0.47 -5.35
N LYS A 50 9.70 0.27 -6.66
CA LYS A 50 10.86 0.74 -7.43
C LYS A 50 11.14 2.24 -7.23
N GLY A 51 10.10 3.08 -7.14
CA GLY A 51 10.27 4.50 -6.84
C GLY A 51 10.78 4.72 -5.42
N LEU A 52 10.17 4.04 -4.45
CA LEU A 52 10.49 4.16 -3.02
C LEU A 52 11.87 3.58 -2.66
N LEU A 53 12.23 2.43 -3.25
CA LEU A 53 13.55 1.81 -3.19
C LEU A 53 14.61 2.71 -3.80
N LYS A 54 14.33 3.31 -4.98
CA LYS A 54 15.26 4.30 -5.59
C LYS A 54 15.47 5.52 -4.69
N SER A 55 14.43 6.01 -4.01
CA SER A 55 14.55 7.10 -3.04
C SER A 55 15.41 6.70 -1.84
N LEU A 56 15.22 5.48 -1.33
CA LEU A 56 16.00 4.94 -0.21
C LEU A 56 17.46 4.74 -0.59
N ASP A 57 17.74 4.19 -1.77
CA ASP A 57 19.11 4.01 -2.27
C ASP A 57 19.80 5.36 -2.42
N LEU A 58 19.16 6.36 -3.04
CA LEU A 58 19.70 7.71 -3.15
C LEU A 58 19.95 8.36 -1.78
N ALA A 59 19.02 8.22 -0.84
CA ALA A 59 19.19 8.75 0.51
C ALA A 59 20.32 8.04 1.28
N SER A 60 20.58 6.77 1.00
CA SER A 60 21.64 6.00 1.67
C SER A 60 23.05 6.32 1.15
N ILE A 61 23.17 6.78 -0.10
CA ILE A 61 24.46 7.06 -0.73
C ILE A 61 25.09 8.36 -0.19
N ASP A 62 24.26 9.37 0.11
CA ASP A 62 24.75 10.68 0.59
C ASP A 62 24.68 10.83 2.13
N PHE A 63 24.10 9.87 2.85
CA PHE A 63 24.01 9.94 4.32
C PHE A 63 25.19 9.24 5.00
N ILE A 64 26.36 9.89 4.99
CA ILE A 64 27.47 9.49 5.84
C ILE A 64 27.22 10.05 7.24
N TYR A 65 26.75 9.20 8.16
CA TYR A 65 26.63 9.58 9.56
C TYR A 65 28.02 9.76 10.17
N ALA A 66 28.51 11.00 10.23
CA ALA A 66 29.64 11.38 11.06
C ALA A 66 29.14 11.62 12.49
N LYS A 67 29.83 11.05 13.49
CA LYS A 67 29.45 11.19 14.91
C LYS A 67 29.49 12.66 15.36
N GLU A 68 30.26 13.47 14.64
CA GLU A 68 30.48 14.90 14.78
C GLU A 68 29.27 15.74 14.31
N ASP A 69 28.50 15.23 13.34
CA ASP A 69 27.29 15.89 12.82
C ASP A 69 26.04 15.60 13.65
N ASN A 70 26.18 14.82 14.73
CA ASN A 70 25.09 14.58 15.66
C ASN A 70 24.69 15.91 16.35
N PRO A 71 23.47 16.42 16.10
CA PRO A 71 23.01 17.69 16.65
C PRO A 71 22.91 17.68 18.18
N LEU A 72 22.93 16.52 18.83
CA LEU A 72 22.94 16.38 20.29
C LEU A 72 24.34 16.36 20.90
N ARG A 73 25.39 16.15 20.10
CA ARG A 73 26.79 16.06 20.57
C ARG A 73 27.68 17.22 20.13
N LYS A 74 27.19 18.08 19.24
CA LYS A 74 27.92 19.27 18.78
C LYS A 74 28.08 20.28 19.93
N LYS A 75 29.32 20.71 20.19
CA LYS A 75 29.63 21.70 21.23
C LYS A 75 28.89 23.02 20.90
N GLY A 76 27.91 23.39 21.73
CA GLY A 76 27.04 24.56 21.52
C GLY A 76 25.60 24.27 21.07
N SER A 77 25.23 23.01 20.78
CA SER A 77 23.87 22.65 20.37
C SER A 77 22.84 22.61 21.50
N ALA A 78 23.30 22.60 22.76
CA ALA A 78 22.44 22.73 23.94
C ALA A 78 21.61 24.04 23.93
N ASN A 79 22.05 25.07 23.21
CA ASN A 79 21.34 26.34 23.08
C ASN A 79 20.01 26.23 22.31
N PHE A 80 19.83 25.19 21.48
CA PHE A 80 18.60 24.97 20.72
C PHE A 80 17.51 24.25 21.54
N LEU A 81 17.90 23.42 22.51
CA LEU A 81 16.99 22.65 23.37
C LEU A 81 16.47 23.43 24.60
N GLY A 82 16.96 24.65 24.85
CA GLY A 82 16.71 25.40 26.09
C GLY A 82 15.91 26.70 25.98
N LYS A 83 15.23 26.97 24.85
CA LYS A 83 14.37 28.17 24.69
C LYS A 83 12.86 27.85 24.63
N TRP A 84 12.43 26.81 25.35
CA TRP A 84 11.02 26.43 25.44
C TRP A 84 10.27 27.06 26.62
N ASP A 85 10.85 28.06 27.28
CA ASP A 85 10.12 28.96 28.17
C ASP A 85 10.80 30.34 28.25
N LYS A 86 10.16 31.34 27.63
CA LYS A 86 10.13 32.74 28.08
C LYS A 86 8.97 33.48 27.42
#